data_AF-A0A806X3B5-F1
#
_entry.id   AF-A0A806X3B5-F1
#
_cell.length_a   1.000
_cell.length_b   1.000
_cell.length_c   1.000
_cell.angle_alpha   90.00
_cell.angle_beta   90.00
_cell.angle_gamma   90.00
#
_symmetry.space_group_name_H-M   'P 1'
#
loop_
_entity.id
_entity.type
_entity.pdbx_description
1 polymer ?
#
loop_
_entity_poly.entity_id
_entity_poly.type
_entity_poly.pdbx_seq_one_letter_code
_entity_poly.pdbx_strand_id
1 'polypeptide(L)'
;MFSSRSGAPAPFYEKVKQVISDNIAAGVWRPHDRIPSEAELVAQFGFSRMTVNRALRELTDEGLLVRLQGVGTFVAEPKGQSALFEIHSIADEIASRQHTHRCEVLMLEETRADANQATALGVAEGTRIYHSLMVHYENDIPVQIEDRCVNAEVVPAYLQQDYTATTPHAYLSLIAPLTEGEHIVEAVKATAEECRLLHIHEHEPCLRILRRTWSTSHIVSHARLLFPGARYRLQGHFTS
;
A
#
# COMPACT_ATOMS: atom_id res chain seq x y z
N MET A 1 -4.49 21.60 -40.67
CA MET A 1 -3.27 20.95 -41.21
C MET A 1 -2.21 20.99 -40.12
N PHE A 2 -2.11 19.94 -39.30
CA PHE A 2 -1.01 19.75 -38.35
C PHE A 2 -0.66 18.27 -38.36
N SER A 3 0.60 17.97 -38.72
CA SER A 3 1.14 16.62 -38.82
C SER A 3 2.07 16.35 -37.64
N SER A 4 1.77 15.24 -36.96
CA SER A 4 2.70 14.22 -36.44
C SER A 4 3.96 14.58 -35.63
N ARG A 5 3.97 14.10 -34.38
CA ARG A 5 5.02 13.25 -33.78
C ARG A 5 4.29 12.23 -32.88
N SER A 6 4.53 10.92 -32.81
CA SER A 6 5.37 9.94 -33.51
C SER A 6 4.95 8.59 -32.91
N GLY A 7 4.08 7.84 -33.59
CA GLY A 7 3.69 6.48 -33.18
C GLY A 7 4.75 5.47 -33.58
N ALA A 8 5.73 5.22 -32.70
CA ALA A 8 6.54 4.02 -32.81
C ALA A 8 5.67 2.83 -32.38
N PRO A 9 5.62 1.72 -33.13
CA PRO A 9 4.92 0.53 -32.67
C PRO A 9 5.52 0.10 -31.32
N ALA A 10 4.65 -0.11 -30.32
CA ALA A 10 5.05 -0.60 -29.00
C ALA A 10 6.04 -1.76 -29.16
N PRO A 11 7.23 -1.70 -28.52
CA PRO A 11 8.22 -2.76 -28.59
C PRO A 11 7.59 -4.14 -28.41
N PHE A 12 8.05 -5.14 -29.17
CA PHE A 12 7.41 -6.48 -29.15
C PHE A 12 7.35 -7.11 -27.75
N TYR A 13 8.24 -6.74 -26.83
CA TYR A 13 8.17 -7.21 -25.45
C TYR A 13 6.99 -6.59 -24.67
N GLU A 14 6.60 -5.34 -24.96
CA GLU A 14 5.43 -4.71 -24.34
C GLU A 14 4.14 -5.41 -24.75
N LYS A 15 4.06 -5.87 -26.00
CA LYS A 15 2.92 -6.69 -26.43
C LYS A 15 2.82 -8.00 -25.65
N VAL A 16 3.95 -8.66 -25.40
CA VAL A 16 3.99 -9.87 -24.56
C VAL A 16 3.59 -9.55 -23.12
N LYS A 17 4.09 -8.44 -22.55
CA LYS A 17 3.69 -8.00 -21.21
C LYS A 17 2.20 -7.75 -21.12
N GLN A 18 1.64 -7.00 -22.08
CA GLN A 18 0.22 -6.66 -22.11
C GLN A 18 -0.66 -7.91 -22.15
N VAL A 19 -0.36 -8.87 -23.04
CA VAL A 19 -1.12 -10.12 -23.11
C VAL A 19 -1.06 -10.90 -21.81
N ILE A 20 0.10 -10.93 -21.13
CA ILE A 20 0.22 -11.62 -19.86
C ILE A 20 -0.56 -10.90 -18.75
N SER A 21 -0.41 -9.58 -18.64
CA SER A 21 -1.14 -8.75 -17.68
C SER A 21 -2.65 -8.83 -17.88
N ASP A 22 -3.13 -8.85 -19.11
CA ASP A 22 -4.56 -8.96 -19.44
C ASP A 22 -5.13 -10.31 -18.99
N ASN A 23 -4.39 -11.41 -19.18
CA ASN A 23 -4.82 -12.73 -18.70
C ASN A 23 -4.87 -12.81 -17.17
N ILE A 24 -3.92 -12.17 -16.48
CA ILE A 24 -3.95 -12.07 -15.00
C ILE A 24 -5.15 -11.22 -14.56
N ALA A 25 -5.35 -10.05 -15.17
CA ALA A 25 -6.45 -9.14 -14.85
C ALA A 25 -7.83 -9.76 -15.14
N ALA A 26 -7.95 -10.56 -16.20
CA ALA A 26 -9.15 -11.31 -16.54
C ALA A 26 -9.38 -12.55 -15.65
N GLY A 27 -8.45 -12.87 -14.73
CA GLY A 27 -8.53 -14.03 -13.84
C GLY A 27 -8.33 -15.39 -14.53
N VAL A 28 -7.77 -15.39 -15.75
CA VAL A 28 -7.37 -16.62 -16.47
C VAL A 28 -6.21 -17.30 -15.74
N TRP A 29 -5.28 -16.50 -15.21
CA TRP A 29 -4.24 -16.96 -14.29
C TRP A 29 -4.42 -16.25 -12.96
N ARG A 30 -4.61 -17.02 -11.90
CA ARG A 30 -4.84 -16.53 -10.55
C ARG A 30 -3.51 -16.42 -9.79
N PRO A 31 -3.45 -15.64 -8.69
CA PRO A 31 -2.31 -15.66 -7.79
C PRO A 31 -1.86 -17.09 -7.47
N HIS A 32 -0.55 -17.32 -7.49
CA HIS A 32 0.13 -18.61 -7.34
C HIS A 32 -0.02 -19.61 -8.51
N ASP A 33 -0.79 -19.33 -9.55
CA ASP A 33 -0.82 -20.19 -10.74
C ASP A 33 0.51 -20.13 -11.48
N ARG A 34 0.93 -21.29 -12.00
CA ARG A 34 2.09 -21.38 -12.89
C ARG A 34 1.69 -20.93 -14.30
N ILE A 35 2.36 -19.90 -14.81
CA ILE A 35 2.19 -19.48 -16.20
C ILE A 35 2.94 -20.43 -17.15
N PRO A 36 2.60 -20.46 -18.45
CA PRO A 36 3.34 -21.25 -19.42
C PRO A 36 4.84 -20.94 -19.40
N SER A 37 5.66 -21.95 -19.66
CA SER A 37 7.11 -21.82 -19.73
C SER A 37 7.55 -20.87 -20.84
N GLU A 38 8.78 -20.37 -20.75
CA GLU A 38 9.36 -19.50 -21.78
C GLU A 38 9.26 -20.11 -23.19
N ALA A 39 9.49 -21.43 -23.31
CA ALA A 39 9.38 -22.13 -24.58
C ALA A 39 7.95 -22.18 -25.11
N GLU A 40 6.98 -22.39 -24.23
CA GLU A 40 5.56 -22.41 -24.58
C GLU A 40 5.06 -21.02 -24.98
N LEU A 41 5.48 -19.96 -24.26
CA LEU A 41 5.14 -18.58 -24.61
C LEU A 41 5.75 -18.14 -25.93
N VAL A 42 6.98 -18.59 -26.26
CA VAL A 42 7.59 -18.37 -27.58
C VAL A 42 6.76 -19.06 -28.67
N ALA A 43 6.33 -20.30 -28.45
CA ALA A 43 5.50 -21.04 -29.41
C ALA A 43 4.10 -20.41 -29.57
N GLN A 44 3.51 -19.95 -28.47
CA GLN A 44 2.16 -19.40 -28.43
C GLN A 44 2.08 -18.00 -29.06
N PHE A 45 3.06 -17.14 -28.80
CA PHE A 45 3.02 -15.74 -29.25
C PHE A 45 3.87 -15.46 -30.49
N GLY A 46 4.72 -16.40 -30.91
CA GLY A 46 5.56 -16.26 -32.10
C GLY A 46 6.66 -15.21 -32.00
N PHE A 47 6.97 -14.72 -30.79
CA PHE A 47 8.04 -13.76 -30.55
C PHE A 47 9.37 -14.44 -30.24
N SER A 48 10.47 -13.73 -30.45
CA SER A 48 11.80 -14.25 -30.14
C SER A 48 11.94 -14.59 -28.64
N ARG A 49 12.79 -15.57 -28.34
CA ARG A 49 13.12 -15.93 -26.95
C ARG A 49 13.58 -14.72 -26.13
N MET A 50 14.42 -13.85 -26.71
CA MET A 50 14.89 -12.63 -26.03
C MET A 50 13.73 -11.68 -25.68
N THR A 51 12.74 -11.57 -26.56
CA THR A 51 11.54 -10.73 -26.36
C THR A 51 10.68 -11.26 -25.20
N VAL A 52 10.38 -12.56 -25.20
CA VAL A 52 9.60 -13.20 -24.13
C VAL A 52 10.35 -13.14 -22.81
N ASN A 53 11.65 -13.43 -22.81
CA ASN A 53 12.46 -13.40 -21.60
C ASN A 53 12.55 -11.98 -21.00
N ARG A 54 12.63 -10.93 -21.83
CA ARG A 54 12.58 -9.54 -21.37
C ARG A 54 11.22 -9.22 -20.73
N ALA A 55 10.12 -9.58 -21.39
CA ALA A 55 8.78 -9.36 -20.84
C ALA A 55 8.58 -10.02 -19.47
N LEU A 56 8.99 -11.29 -19.35
CA LEU A 56 8.93 -12.03 -18.08
C LEU A 56 9.81 -11.40 -16.99
N ARG A 57 11.00 -10.90 -17.34
CA ARG A 57 11.86 -10.18 -16.39
C ARG A 57 11.20 -8.91 -15.89
N GLU A 58 10.73 -8.06 -16.79
CA GLU A 58 10.08 -6.81 -16.40
C GLU A 58 8.82 -7.05 -15.56
N LEU A 59 8.00 -8.06 -15.89
CA LEU A 59 6.84 -8.43 -15.06
C LEU A 59 7.23 -9.00 -13.70
N THR A 60 8.40 -9.63 -13.59
CA THR A 60 8.96 -10.08 -12.30
C THR A 60 9.46 -8.89 -11.49
N ASP A 61 10.14 -7.94 -12.13
CA ASP A 61 10.63 -6.70 -11.51
C ASP A 61 9.46 -5.82 -11.03
N GLU A 62 8.39 -5.77 -11.84
CA GLU A 62 7.09 -5.17 -11.49
C GLU A 62 6.32 -5.98 -10.45
N GLY A 63 6.82 -7.14 -10.02
CA GLY A 63 6.19 -8.02 -9.03
C GLY A 63 4.81 -8.54 -9.39
N LEU A 64 4.46 -8.59 -10.68
CA LEU A 64 3.29 -9.30 -11.20
C LEU A 64 3.55 -10.80 -11.29
N LEU A 65 4.83 -11.19 -11.42
CA LEU A 65 5.28 -12.57 -11.47
C LEU A 65 6.35 -12.83 -10.40
N VAL A 66 6.44 -14.09 -9.97
CA VAL A 66 7.54 -14.60 -9.14
C VAL A 66 8.21 -15.74 -9.90
N ARG A 67 9.54 -15.67 -10.04
CA ARG A 67 10.33 -16.75 -10.67
C ARG A 67 10.98 -17.61 -9.60
N LEU A 68 10.66 -18.90 -9.61
CA LEU A 68 11.29 -19.91 -8.77
C LEU A 68 12.26 -20.73 -9.64
N GLN A 69 13.56 -20.61 -9.36
CA GLN A 69 14.62 -21.25 -10.16
C GLN A 69 14.41 -22.77 -10.24
N GLY A 70 14.42 -23.31 -11.46
CA GLY A 70 14.21 -24.74 -11.72
C GLY A 70 12.76 -25.23 -11.61
N VAL A 71 11.84 -24.40 -11.10
CA VAL A 71 10.43 -24.77 -10.89
C VAL A 71 9.53 -24.13 -11.94
N GLY A 72 9.65 -22.82 -12.16
CA GLY A 72 8.80 -22.10 -13.10
C GLY A 72 8.61 -20.62 -12.75
N THR A 73 7.71 -19.97 -13.48
CA THR A 73 7.26 -18.62 -13.21
C THR A 73 5.79 -18.68 -12.80
N PHE A 74 5.44 -17.94 -11.75
CA PHE A 74 4.12 -17.97 -11.12
C PHE A 74 3.54 -16.57 -11.07
N VAL A 75 2.22 -16.45 -11.07
CA VAL A 75 1.55 -15.17 -10.80
C VAL A 75 1.80 -14.78 -9.35
N ALA A 76 2.33 -13.57 -9.15
CA ALA A 76 2.55 -13.05 -7.83
C ALA A 76 1.22 -12.76 -7.13
N GLU A 77 1.20 -12.90 -5.81
CA GLU A 77 0.10 -12.36 -5.02
C GLU A 77 0.19 -10.82 -5.05
N PRO A 78 -0.89 -10.11 -5.46
CA PRO A 78 -0.88 -8.66 -5.49
C PRO A 78 -0.62 -8.11 -4.09
N LYS A 79 0.49 -7.37 -3.93
CA LYS A 79 0.75 -6.64 -2.69
C LYS A 79 -0.23 -5.47 -2.54
N GLY A 80 -0.44 -5.03 -1.31
CA GLY A 80 -1.00 -3.70 -1.06
C GLY A 80 -0.21 -2.64 -1.80
N GLN A 81 -0.89 -1.81 -2.61
CA GLN A 81 -0.28 -0.72 -3.36
C GLN A 81 -1.04 0.59 -3.10
N SER A 82 -0.34 1.62 -2.63
CA SER A 82 -0.85 2.99 -2.58
C SER A 82 -0.04 3.88 -3.51
N ALA A 83 -0.70 4.84 -4.17
CA ALA A 83 -0.01 5.89 -4.89
C ALA A 83 0.76 6.78 -3.90
N LEU A 84 2.02 7.13 -4.20
CA LEU A 84 2.87 7.95 -3.31
C LEU A 84 2.23 9.31 -2.97
N PHE A 85 1.45 9.87 -3.89
CA PHE A 85 0.79 11.17 -3.78
C PHE A 85 -0.69 11.10 -3.40
N GLU A 86 -1.31 9.90 -3.35
CA GLU A 86 -2.72 9.76 -2.99
C GLU A 86 -2.84 9.15 -1.59
N ILE A 87 -3.74 9.71 -0.78
CA ILE A 87 -4.02 9.21 0.56
C ILE A 87 -5.26 8.32 0.47
N HIS A 88 -5.05 7.01 0.47
CA HIS A 88 -6.14 6.02 0.53
C HIS A 88 -6.26 5.42 1.93
N SER A 89 -7.46 4.88 2.21
CA SER A 89 -7.65 3.94 3.31
C SER A 89 -7.04 2.59 2.94
N ILE A 90 -6.39 1.94 3.91
CA ILE A 90 -5.97 0.54 3.77
C ILE A 90 -7.15 -0.39 3.47
N ALA A 91 -8.34 -0.08 3.97
CA ALA A 91 -9.55 -0.86 3.71
C ALA A 91 -9.97 -0.78 2.23
N ASP A 92 -9.91 0.42 1.64
CA ASP A 92 -10.24 0.63 0.22
C ASP A 92 -9.22 -0.07 -0.69
N GLU A 93 -7.94 -0.03 -0.31
CA GLU A 93 -6.89 -0.76 -1.03
C GLU A 93 -7.14 -2.26 -1.00
N ILE A 94 -7.41 -2.84 0.17
CA ILE A 94 -7.72 -4.27 0.33
C ILE A 94 -8.97 -4.64 -0.47
N ALA A 95 -10.02 -3.82 -0.39
CA ALA A 95 -11.26 -4.04 -1.14
C ALA A 95 -11.05 -3.97 -2.67
N SER A 96 -10.16 -3.11 -3.16
CA SER A 96 -9.83 -3.02 -4.60
C SER A 96 -9.22 -4.31 -5.16
N ARG A 97 -8.60 -5.13 -4.29
CA ARG A 97 -8.08 -6.47 -4.60
C ARG A 97 -9.12 -7.59 -4.37
N GLN A 98 -10.37 -7.24 -4.08
CA GLN A 98 -11.44 -8.18 -3.72
C GLN A 98 -11.14 -9.02 -2.47
N HIS A 99 -10.29 -8.50 -1.58
CA HIS A 99 -9.93 -9.15 -0.33
C HIS A 99 -10.76 -8.60 0.84
N THR A 100 -10.74 -9.31 1.97
CA THR A 100 -11.49 -8.90 3.17
C THR A 100 -10.58 -8.15 4.13
N HIS A 101 -10.97 -6.92 4.46
CA HIS A 101 -10.34 -6.13 5.52
C HIS A 101 -10.97 -6.45 6.88
N ARG A 102 -10.14 -6.55 7.93
CA ARG A 102 -10.59 -6.38 9.31
C ARG A 102 -9.58 -5.57 10.10
N CYS A 103 -10.02 -5.01 11.23
CA CYS A 103 -9.20 -4.20 12.11
C CYS A 103 -9.25 -4.77 13.54
N GLU A 104 -8.11 -4.77 14.22
CA GLU A 104 -8.01 -5.03 15.65
C GLU A 104 -7.51 -3.76 16.35
N VAL A 105 -8.36 -3.18 17.20
CA VAL A 105 -8.03 -1.96 17.94
C VAL A 105 -7.33 -2.35 19.24
N LEU A 106 -6.05 -2.02 19.35
CA LEU A 106 -5.22 -2.30 20.53
C LEU A 106 -5.32 -1.18 21.57
N MET A 107 -5.47 0.06 21.10
CA MET A 107 -5.60 1.24 21.94
C MET A 107 -6.50 2.27 21.27
N LEU A 108 -7.34 2.93 22.07
CA LEU A 108 -8.16 4.06 21.66
C LEU A 108 -8.44 4.92 22.89
N GLU A 109 -7.71 6.03 23.06
CA GLU A 109 -7.75 6.82 24.28
C GLU A 109 -7.63 8.33 24.05
N GLU A 110 -8.02 9.11 25.07
CA GLU A 110 -7.67 10.52 25.19
C GLU A 110 -6.40 10.65 26.02
N THR A 111 -5.45 11.44 25.52
CA THR A 111 -4.19 11.69 26.21
C THR A 111 -3.71 13.13 26.01
N ARG A 112 -2.57 13.45 26.63
CA ARG A 112 -1.88 14.74 26.52
C ARG A 112 -0.67 14.56 25.61
N ALA A 113 -0.60 15.38 24.56
CA ALA A 113 0.47 15.29 23.58
C ALA A 113 1.85 15.43 24.24
N ASP A 114 2.70 14.43 24.10
CA ASP A 114 4.12 14.55 24.43
C ASP A 114 4.86 15.45 23.42
N ALA A 115 6.15 15.72 23.65
CA ALA A 115 6.93 16.60 22.78
C ALA A 115 6.97 16.13 21.30
N ASN A 116 7.00 14.82 21.05
CA ASN A 116 7.03 14.26 19.70
C ASN A 116 5.67 14.39 19.01
N GLN A 117 4.60 14.01 19.71
CA GLN A 117 3.22 14.12 19.23
C GLN A 117 2.83 15.57 18.98
N ALA A 118 3.21 16.48 19.89
CA ALA A 118 2.96 17.91 19.77
C ALA A 118 3.66 18.49 18.54
N THR A 119 4.93 18.14 18.32
CA THR A 119 5.68 18.55 17.11
C THR A 119 5.03 17.99 15.85
N ALA A 120 4.65 16.72 15.86
CA ALA A 120 4.06 16.04 14.71
C ALA A 120 2.68 16.60 14.32
N LEU A 121 1.88 17.03 15.31
CA LEU A 121 0.58 17.66 15.13
C LEU A 121 0.65 19.20 15.02
N GLY A 122 1.82 19.82 15.18
CA GLY A 122 1.93 21.28 15.16
C GLY A 122 1.14 21.97 16.27
N VAL A 123 1.05 21.35 17.45
CA VAL A 123 0.36 21.88 18.65
C VAL A 123 1.34 22.05 19.81
N ALA A 124 0.89 22.65 20.91
CA ALA A 124 1.70 22.75 22.13
C ALA A 124 1.77 21.40 22.87
N GLU A 125 2.89 21.12 23.55
CA GLU A 125 2.98 19.99 24.47
C GLU A 125 1.88 20.10 25.55
N GLY A 126 1.28 18.96 25.91
CA GLY A 126 0.12 18.92 26.81
C GLY A 126 -1.24 19.23 26.16
N THR A 127 -1.27 19.54 24.86
CA THR A 127 -2.53 19.66 24.11
C THR A 127 -3.30 18.34 24.18
N ARG A 128 -4.63 18.45 24.32
CA ARG A 128 -5.51 17.27 24.37
C ARG A 128 -5.59 16.64 22.98
N ILE A 129 -5.27 15.36 22.89
CA ILE A 129 -5.28 14.59 21.64
C ILE A 129 -5.96 13.25 21.86
N TYR A 130 -6.39 12.64 20.76
CA TYR A 130 -6.78 11.23 20.75
C TYR A 130 -5.65 10.40 20.16
N HIS A 131 -5.40 9.25 20.78
CA HIS A 131 -4.39 8.28 20.35
C HIS A 131 -5.06 6.94 20.06
N SER A 132 -4.78 6.39 18.89
CA SER A 132 -5.25 5.06 18.51
C SER A 132 -4.11 4.23 17.95
N LEU A 133 -4.00 2.99 18.42
CA LEU A 133 -3.09 1.97 17.92
C LEU A 133 -3.91 0.77 17.45
N MET A 134 -3.72 0.35 16.21
CA MET A 134 -4.49 -0.74 15.63
C MET A 134 -3.68 -1.55 14.62
N VAL A 135 -4.12 -2.79 14.40
CA VAL A 135 -3.56 -3.69 13.39
C VAL A 135 -4.63 -3.94 12.33
N HIS A 136 -4.30 -3.65 11.07
CA HIS A 136 -5.16 -3.95 9.94
C HIS A 136 -4.74 -5.27 9.30
N TYR A 137 -5.74 -6.05 8.91
CA TYR A 137 -5.60 -7.37 8.35
C TYR A 137 -6.19 -7.44 6.94
N GLU A 138 -5.56 -8.24 6.09
CA GLU A 138 -6.02 -8.63 4.77
C GLU A 138 -6.16 -10.15 4.77
N ASN A 139 -7.38 -10.68 4.61
CA ASN A 139 -7.66 -12.13 4.67
C ASN A 139 -7.05 -12.81 5.92
N ASP A 140 -7.24 -12.19 7.10
CA ASP A 140 -6.69 -12.62 8.40
C ASP A 140 -5.16 -12.58 8.55
N ILE A 141 -4.44 -12.03 7.56
CA ILE A 141 -2.99 -11.78 7.65
C ILE A 141 -2.78 -10.32 8.06
N PRO A 142 -2.02 -10.02 9.13
CA PRO A 142 -1.75 -8.63 9.52
C PRO A 142 -0.86 -7.96 8.48
N VAL A 143 -1.28 -6.81 7.95
CA VAL A 143 -0.59 -6.11 6.86
C VAL A 143 -0.09 -4.72 7.26
N GLN A 144 -0.64 -4.13 8.31
CA GLN A 144 -0.27 -2.78 8.73
C GLN A 144 -0.50 -2.60 10.23
N ILE A 145 0.47 -1.98 10.91
CA ILE A 145 0.23 -1.32 12.20
C ILE A 145 -0.02 0.16 11.93
N GLU A 146 -1.13 0.68 12.42
CA GLU A 146 -1.47 2.11 12.40
C GLU A 146 -1.39 2.65 13.82
N ASP A 147 -0.50 3.63 14.03
CA ASP A 147 -0.36 4.41 15.26
C ASP A 147 -0.68 5.87 14.93
N ARG A 148 -1.80 6.39 15.44
CA ARG A 148 -2.36 7.67 15.03
C ARG A 148 -2.66 8.58 16.20
N CYS A 149 -2.19 9.82 16.08
CA CYS A 149 -2.62 10.93 16.92
C CYS A 149 -3.58 11.84 16.15
N VAL A 150 -4.63 12.32 16.81
CA VAL A 150 -5.68 13.18 16.25
C VAL A 150 -5.92 14.36 17.18
N ASN A 151 -6.09 15.55 16.62
CA ASN A 151 -6.45 16.73 17.39
C ASN A 151 -7.88 16.60 17.95
N ALA A 152 -8.00 16.55 19.28
CA ALA A 152 -9.27 16.29 19.96
C ALA A 152 -10.29 17.44 19.86
N GLU A 153 -9.82 18.67 19.58
CA GLU A 153 -10.72 19.82 19.37
C GLU A 153 -11.33 19.80 17.98
N VAL A 154 -10.58 19.33 16.97
CA VAL A 154 -11.05 19.26 15.59
C VAL A 154 -12.01 18.09 15.40
N VAL A 155 -11.75 16.95 16.05
CA VAL A 155 -12.52 15.71 15.84
C VAL A 155 -13.04 15.17 17.18
N PRO A 156 -13.94 15.88 17.87
CA PRO A 156 -14.34 15.55 19.25
C PRO A 156 -15.07 14.21 19.41
N ALA A 157 -15.63 13.66 18.31
CA ALA A 157 -16.34 12.39 18.32
C ALA A 157 -15.45 11.18 17.91
N TYR A 158 -14.13 11.36 17.79
CA TYR A 158 -13.21 10.30 17.34
C TYR A 158 -13.29 9.03 18.22
N LEU A 159 -13.26 9.17 19.54
CA LEU A 159 -13.33 8.01 20.45
C LEU A 159 -14.69 7.28 20.45
N GLN A 160 -15.73 7.89 19.87
CA GLN A 160 -17.07 7.30 19.80
C GLN A 160 -17.25 6.39 18.58
N GLN A 161 -16.26 6.35 17.68
CA GLN A 161 -16.35 5.57 16.45
C GLN A 161 -15.99 4.11 16.68
N ASP A 162 -16.62 3.24 15.91
CA ASP A 162 -16.26 1.82 15.84
C ASP A 162 -15.27 1.59 14.69
N TYR A 163 -13.98 1.54 15.03
CA TYR A 163 -12.90 1.28 14.06
C TYR A 163 -12.77 -0.18 13.63
N THR A 164 -13.67 -1.07 14.09
CA THR A 164 -13.82 -2.40 13.49
C THR A 164 -14.72 -2.37 12.25
N ALA A 165 -15.61 -1.38 12.15
CA ALA A 165 -16.54 -1.20 11.04
C ALA A 165 -16.10 -0.11 10.04
N THR A 166 -15.26 0.84 10.46
CA THR A 166 -14.66 1.87 9.60
C THR A 166 -13.16 2.02 9.89
N THR A 167 -12.46 2.83 9.09
CA THR A 167 -11.06 3.18 9.36
C THR A 167 -10.93 4.61 9.84
N PRO A 168 -9.90 4.95 10.65
CA PRO A 168 -9.61 6.33 11.01
C PRO A 168 -9.51 7.24 9.79
N HIS A 169 -8.85 6.79 8.72
CA HIS A 169 -8.77 7.56 7.49
C HIS A 169 -10.14 7.86 6.90
N ALA A 170 -11.00 6.84 6.70
CA ALA A 170 -12.33 7.04 6.12
C ALA A 170 -13.20 7.99 6.97
N TYR A 171 -13.16 7.84 8.30
CA TYR A 171 -13.87 8.72 9.21
C TYR A 171 -13.35 10.16 9.17
N LEU A 172 -12.02 10.35 9.21
CA LEU A 172 -11.41 11.68 9.17
C LEU A 172 -11.68 12.39 7.84
N SER A 173 -11.62 11.67 6.72
CA SER A 173 -11.94 12.22 5.40
C SER A 173 -13.39 12.74 5.29
N LEU A 174 -14.32 12.19 6.08
CA LEU A 174 -15.71 12.64 6.13
C LEU A 174 -15.89 13.90 6.99
N ILE A 175 -15.26 13.93 8.17
CA ILE A 175 -15.50 14.98 9.19
C ILE A 175 -14.58 16.19 9.00
N ALA A 176 -13.36 15.96 8.54
CA ALA A 176 -12.35 16.98 8.33
C ALA A 176 -11.74 16.80 6.93
N PRO A 177 -12.41 17.31 5.87
CA PRO A 177 -11.97 17.14 4.50
C PRO A 177 -10.50 17.51 4.32
N LEU A 178 -9.75 16.60 3.72
CA LEU A 178 -8.31 16.71 3.49
C LEU A 178 -8.04 17.88 2.53
N THR A 179 -7.29 18.89 3.00
CA THR A 179 -6.83 20.00 2.14
C THR A 179 -5.40 19.80 1.69
N GLU A 180 -4.58 19.16 2.53
CA GLU A 180 -3.17 18.86 2.24
C GLU A 180 -2.75 17.59 2.98
N GLY A 181 -1.84 16.85 2.36
CA GLY A 181 -1.29 15.62 2.92
C GLY A 181 0.20 15.52 2.63
N GLU A 182 0.96 15.03 3.61
CA GLU A 182 2.39 14.79 3.49
C GLU A 182 2.70 13.35 3.88
N HIS A 183 3.58 12.71 3.11
CA HIS A 183 4.15 11.41 3.41
C HIS A 183 5.68 11.50 3.52
N ILE A 184 6.23 10.98 4.61
CA ILE A 184 7.65 10.65 4.73
C ILE A 184 7.76 9.13 4.74
N VAL A 185 8.58 8.58 3.84
CA VAL A 185 8.68 7.13 3.61
C VAL A 185 10.09 6.67 3.94
N GLU A 186 10.21 5.65 4.80
CA GLU A 186 11.49 5.16 5.30
C GLU A 186 11.52 3.63 5.35
N ALA A 187 12.68 3.05 5.04
CA ALA A 187 12.95 1.64 5.31
C ALA A 187 13.44 1.50 6.76
N VAL A 188 12.79 0.63 7.54
CA VAL A 188 13.07 0.44 8.96
C VAL A 188 13.10 -1.03 9.34
N LYS A 189 13.69 -1.33 10.51
CA LYS A 189 13.47 -2.59 11.22
C LYS A 189 12.31 -2.42 12.19
N ALA A 190 11.39 -3.37 12.23
CA ALA A 190 10.35 -3.41 13.24
C ALA A 190 10.95 -3.75 14.62
N THR A 191 10.34 -3.23 15.67
CA THR A 191 10.64 -3.62 17.06
C THR A 191 10.13 -5.04 17.33
N ALA A 192 10.56 -5.66 18.45
CA ALA A 192 10.10 -7.00 18.82
C ALA A 192 8.58 -7.08 19.02
N GLU A 193 7.96 -6.01 19.54
CA GLU A 193 6.50 -5.95 19.69
C GLU A 193 5.80 -5.84 18.34
N GLU A 194 6.29 -4.98 17.46
CA GLU A 194 5.73 -4.84 16.11
C GLU A 194 5.88 -6.13 15.28
N CYS A 195 6.99 -6.85 15.46
CA CYS A 195 7.17 -8.16 14.83
C CYS A 195 6.12 -9.18 15.31
N ARG A 196 5.79 -9.16 16.61
CA ARG A 196 4.72 -9.99 17.16
C ARG A 196 3.36 -9.62 16.56
N LEU A 197 3.02 -8.33 16.57
CA LEU A 197 1.73 -7.85 16.04
C LEU A 197 1.57 -8.13 14.53
N LEU A 198 2.66 -8.04 13.76
CA LEU A 198 2.65 -8.27 12.32
C LEU A 198 2.90 -9.74 11.93
N HIS A 199 3.12 -10.65 12.88
CA HIS A 199 3.50 -12.03 12.57
C HIS A 199 4.65 -12.11 11.55
N ILE A 200 5.75 -11.38 11.82
CA ILE A 200 6.96 -11.35 10.98
C ILE A 200 8.20 -11.68 11.80
N HIS A 201 9.28 -12.03 11.11
CA HIS A 201 10.59 -12.25 11.73
C HIS A 201 11.29 -10.92 12.02
N GLU A 202 12.16 -10.89 13.05
CA GLU A 202 12.91 -9.70 13.50
C GLU A 202 13.83 -9.06 12.43
N HIS A 203 14.11 -9.79 11.35
CA HIS A 203 14.96 -9.34 10.26
C HIS A 203 14.18 -8.98 8.99
N GLU A 204 12.86 -9.10 9.01
CA GLU A 204 12.02 -8.73 7.88
C GLU A 204 12.00 -7.19 7.73
N PRO A 205 12.38 -6.65 6.56
CA PRO A 205 12.38 -5.22 6.34
C PRO A 205 10.96 -4.69 6.33
N CYS A 206 10.75 -3.54 6.96
CA CYS A 206 9.47 -2.86 6.97
C CYS A 206 9.56 -1.50 6.25
N LEU A 207 8.44 -1.09 5.67
CA LEU A 207 8.24 0.26 5.17
C LEU A 207 7.46 1.05 6.22
N ARG A 208 8.03 2.16 6.68
CA ARG A 208 7.34 3.12 7.55
C ARG A 208 6.89 4.31 6.72
N ILE A 209 5.63 4.69 6.87
CA ILE A 209 5.07 5.91 6.32
C ILE A 209 4.61 6.79 7.47
N LEU A 210 5.21 7.97 7.62
CA LEU A 210 4.71 9.02 8.49
C LEU A 210 3.81 9.93 7.65
N ARG A 211 2.54 10.01 8.03
CA ARG A 211 1.51 10.76 7.33
C ARG A 211 1.07 11.92 8.19
N ARG A 212 1.16 13.14 7.66
CA ARG A 212 0.48 14.31 8.23
C ARG A 212 -0.66 14.72 7.32
N THR A 213 -1.77 15.09 7.94
CA THR A 213 -3.02 15.40 7.26
C THR A 213 -3.55 16.71 7.81
N TRP A 214 -3.73 17.68 6.90
CA TRP A 214 -4.29 18.97 7.20
C TRP A 214 -5.74 19.04 6.74
N SER A 215 -6.54 19.75 7.53
CA SER A 215 -7.83 20.26 7.10
C SER A 215 -7.84 21.74 7.40
N THR A 216 -8.19 22.55 6.40
CA THR A 216 -8.07 24.01 6.45
C THR A 216 -6.61 24.44 6.70
N SER A 217 -6.31 25.06 7.86
CA SER A 217 -4.97 25.57 8.22
C SER A 217 -4.30 24.78 9.36
N HIS A 218 -4.88 23.68 9.83
CA HIS A 218 -4.37 22.92 10.98
C HIS A 218 -4.14 21.46 10.64
N ILE A 219 -3.11 20.86 11.26
CA ILE A 219 -2.88 19.42 11.20
C ILE A 219 -3.96 18.76 12.05
N VAL A 220 -4.81 17.95 11.40
CA VAL A 220 -5.87 17.21 12.07
C VAL A 220 -5.36 15.90 12.61
N SER A 221 -4.45 15.26 11.88
CA SER A 221 -3.92 13.96 12.26
C SER A 221 -2.47 13.77 11.81
N HIS A 222 -1.73 13.06 12.66
CA HIS A 222 -0.46 12.45 12.34
C HIS A 222 -0.59 10.95 12.52
N ALA A 223 -0.17 10.16 11.53
CA ALA A 223 -0.15 8.71 11.61
C ALA A 223 1.20 8.14 11.23
N ARG A 224 1.65 7.18 12.02
CA ARG A 224 2.76 6.29 11.74
C ARG A 224 2.20 4.96 11.28
N LEU A 225 2.41 4.64 10.02
CA LEU A 225 1.95 3.42 9.38
C LEU A 225 3.15 2.52 9.12
N LEU A 226 3.15 1.31 9.66
CA LEU A 226 4.23 0.34 9.48
C LEU A 226 3.72 -0.88 8.70
N PHE A 227 4.40 -1.21 7.62
CA PHE A 227 4.04 -2.33 6.74
C PHE A 227 5.21 -3.31 6.57
N PRO A 228 4.98 -4.63 6.64
CA PRO A 228 5.96 -5.61 6.19
C PRO A 228 6.28 -5.45 4.70
N GLY A 229 7.56 -5.35 4.34
CA GLY A 229 7.98 -5.17 2.94
C GLY A 229 7.62 -6.34 2.03
N ALA A 230 7.41 -7.53 2.60
CA ALA A 230 6.89 -8.67 1.86
C ALA A 230 5.43 -8.48 1.42
N ARG A 231 4.62 -7.73 2.18
CA ARG A 231 3.16 -7.63 2.03
C ARG A 231 2.67 -6.32 1.41
N TYR A 232 3.53 -5.29 1.39
CA TYR A 232 3.17 -3.97 0.90
C TYR A 232 4.23 -3.37 -0.03
N ARG A 233 3.78 -2.57 -0.99
CA ARG A 233 4.62 -1.80 -1.89
C ARG A 233 4.02 -0.41 -2.07
N LEU A 234 4.83 0.63 -1.95
CA LEU A 234 4.44 1.97 -2.36
C LEU A 234 4.79 2.19 -3.84
N GLN A 235 3.85 2.67 -4.64
CA GLN A 235 4.05 2.92 -6.07
C GLN A 235 3.67 4.37 -6.41
N GLY A 236 4.34 5.00 -7.37
CA GLY A 236 3.93 6.31 -7.88
C GLY A 236 4.06 6.32 -9.39
N HIS A 237 3.02 6.74 -10.10
CA HIS A 237 3.07 6.96 -11.54
C HIS A 237 2.88 8.45 -11.81
N PHE A 238 3.83 9.08 -12.49
CA PHE A 238 3.79 10.50 -12.82
C PHE A 238 4.05 10.69 -14.31
N THR A 239 3.21 11.51 -14.95
CA THR A 239 3.44 12.05 -16.29
C THR A 239 3.92 13.49 -16.13
N SER A 240 5.12 13.78 -16.64
CA SER A 240 5.66 15.13 -16.72
C SER A 240 5.11 15.91 -17.90
#